data_AF-A0A8S3DHU1-F1
#
_entry.id   AF-A0A8S3DHU1-F1
#
_cell.length_a   1.000
_cell.length_b   1.000
_cell.length_c   1.000
_cell.angle_alpha   90.00
_cell.angle_beta   90.00
_cell.angle_gamma   90.00
#
_symmetry.space_group_name_H-M   'P 1'
#
loop_
_entity.id
_entity.type
_entity.pdbx_description
1 polymer ?
#
loop_
_entity_poly.entity_id
_entity_poly.type
_entity_poly.pdbx_seq_one_letter_code
_entity_poly.pdbx_strand_id
1 'polypeptide(L)'
;MHEDVLGMYGVTSQSAEHITNIILDILIRCNLDIKYCRGQGYDGAATMAGHASGVSTRITSLCKKAFYTHCNAHSLDLALQDLTRTSLSVSIALNMTNDIVNFMRESPKRLNLLDTLSGLDSYTKLTPLCPTRWTVRSSSLNVLLINYSLVKMR
;
A
#
# COMPACT_ATOMS: atom_id res chain seq x y z
N MET A 1 -13.62 4.71 -19.95
CA MET A 1 -12.37 5.32 -19.48
C MET A 1 -11.26 4.43 -20.01
N HIS A 2 -10.31 5.00 -20.77
CA HIS A 2 -9.20 4.27 -21.35
C HIS A 2 -7.94 4.62 -20.55
N GLU A 3 -7.18 3.62 -20.14
CA GLU A 3 -5.99 3.79 -19.31
C GLU A 3 -4.82 3.02 -19.93
N ASP A 4 -3.72 3.74 -20.20
CA ASP A 4 -2.47 3.16 -20.70
C ASP A 4 -1.35 3.41 -19.69
N VAL A 5 -0.55 2.37 -19.42
CA VAL A 5 0.62 2.47 -18.54
C VAL A 5 1.81 3.01 -19.35
N LEU A 6 2.33 4.18 -18.95
CA LEU A 6 3.52 4.76 -19.58
C LEU A 6 4.82 4.05 -19.18
N GLY A 7 4.91 3.58 -17.93
CA GLY A 7 6.04 2.79 -17.46
C GLY A 7 6.26 2.85 -15.95
N MET A 8 7.28 2.10 -15.51
CA MET A 8 7.79 2.12 -14.13
C MET A 8 9.25 2.53 -14.17
N TYR A 9 9.60 3.59 -13.45
CA TYR A 9 10.93 4.20 -13.51
C TYR A 9 11.58 4.19 -12.15
N GLY A 10 12.85 3.77 -12.10
CA GLY A 10 13.66 3.88 -10.90
C GLY A 10 14.00 5.35 -10.63
N VAL A 11 13.87 5.77 -9.37
CA VAL A 11 14.25 7.10 -8.92
C VAL A 11 15.52 7.01 -8.06
N THR A 12 16.50 7.86 -8.32
CA THR A 12 17.75 7.90 -7.53
C THR A 12 17.64 8.84 -6.31
N SER A 13 16.66 9.74 -6.33
CA SER A 13 16.32 10.62 -5.22
C SER A 13 14.80 10.67 -5.00
N GLN A 14 14.39 10.76 -3.73
CA GLN A 14 12.98 10.88 -3.33
C GLN A 14 12.56 12.34 -3.13
N SER A 15 13.33 13.32 -3.65
CA SER A 15 12.92 14.72 -3.59
C SER A 15 11.78 14.99 -4.57
N ALA A 16 10.86 15.87 -4.18
CA ALA A 16 9.72 16.25 -5.01
C ALA A 16 10.17 16.83 -6.36
N GLU A 17 11.28 17.57 -6.36
CA GLU A 17 11.89 18.12 -7.57
C GLU A 17 12.35 17.04 -8.54
N HIS A 18 13.12 16.07 -8.03
CA HIS A 18 13.65 15.00 -8.85
C HIS A 18 12.53 14.16 -9.47
N ILE A 19 11.51 13.81 -8.67
CA ILE A 19 10.34 13.08 -9.14
C ILE A 19 9.58 13.90 -10.20
N THR A 20 9.41 15.20 -9.99
CA THR A 20 8.77 16.09 -10.98
C THR A 20 9.53 16.08 -12.31
N ASN A 21 10.85 16.22 -12.26
CA ASN A 21 11.68 16.23 -13.48
C ASN A 21 11.59 14.90 -14.24
N ILE A 22 11.55 13.77 -13.54
CA ILE A 22 11.34 12.45 -14.15
C ILE A 22 9.97 12.38 -14.83
N ILE A 23 8.90 12.84 -14.17
CA ILE A 23 7.55 12.86 -14.76
C ILE A 23 7.56 13.69 -16.06
N LEU A 24 8.18 14.86 -16.05
CA LEU A 24 8.25 15.72 -17.24
C LEU A 24 9.05 15.08 -18.38
N ASP A 25 10.19 14.45 -18.07
CA ASP A 25 10.98 13.69 -19.05
C ASP A 25 10.15 12.57 -19.70
N ILE A 26 9.41 11.80 -18.90
CA ILE A 26 8.55 10.72 -19.40
C ILE A 26 7.47 11.28 -20.34
N LEU A 27 6.80 12.37 -19.94
CA LEU A 27 5.79 13.01 -20.77
C LEU A 27 6.37 13.47 -22.12
N ILE A 28 7.57 14.06 -22.11
CA ILE A 28 8.27 14.46 -23.33
C ILE A 28 8.59 13.25 -24.21
N ARG A 29 9.17 12.18 -23.65
CA ARG A 29 9.49 10.95 -24.40
C ARG A 29 8.25 10.25 -24.97
N CYS A 30 7.10 10.39 -24.32
CA CYS A 30 5.82 9.89 -24.80
C CYS A 30 5.09 10.88 -25.73
N ASN A 31 5.71 12.03 -26.05
CA ASN A 31 5.13 13.10 -26.86
C ASN A 31 3.79 13.63 -26.30
N LEU A 32 3.68 13.67 -24.97
CA LEU A 32 2.54 14.17 -24.20
C LEU A 32 2.86 15.55 -23.64
N ASP A 33 2.08 16.55 -24.04
CA ASP A 33 2.27 17.92 -23.55
C ASP A 33 1.51 18.15 -22.23
N ILE A 34 2.24 18.57 -21.19
CA ILE A 34 1.72 18.85 -19.85
C ILE A 34 0.57 19.87 -19.85
N LYS A 35 0.49 20.76 -20.85
CA LYS A 35 -0.62 21.74 -20.96
C LYS A 35 -1.99 21.09 -21.10
N TYR A 36 -2.03 19.84 -21.58
CA TYR A 36 -3.25 19.05 -21.70
C TYR A 36 -3.55 18.21 -20.46
N CYS A 37 -2.68 18.20 -19.44
CA CYS A 37 -2.98 17.58 -18.16
C CYS A 37 -4.21 18.25 -17.52
N ARG A 38 -5.13 17.42 -17.03
CA ARG A 38 -6.38 17.84 -16.37
C ARG A 38 -6.52 17.31 -14.94
N GLY A 39 -5.71 16.32 -14.59
CA GLY A 39 -5.74 15.71 -13.27
C GLY A 39 -4.42 15.03 -12.97
N GLN A 40 -4.12 14.96 -11.68
CA GLN A 40 -2.95 14.26 -11.14
C GLN A 40 -3.36 13.61 -9.82
N GLY A 41 -2.95 12.37 -9.61
CA GLY A 41 -3.30 11.58 -8.44
C GLY A 41 -2.06 11.06 -7.74
N TYR A 42 -1.87 11.42 -6.47
CA TYR A 42 -0.75 10.92 -5.66
C TYR A 42 -1.20 10.56 -4.24
N ASP A 43 -0.35 9.85 -3.51
CA ASP A 43 -0.54 9.64 -2.06
C ASP A 43 -0.38 10.96 -1.27
N GLY A 44 -0.63 10.89 0.02
CA GLY A 44 -0.59 12.02 0.95
C GLY A 44 0.81 12.34 1.47
N ALA A 45 1.86 11.68 0.97
CA ALA A 45 3.22 11.93 1.45
C ALA A 45 3.62 13.37 1.16
N ALA A 46 4.34 14.02 2.09
CA ALA A 46 4.74 15.43 1.95
C ALA A 46 5.51 15.70 0.65
N THR A 47 6.32 14.75 0.18
CA THR A 47 7.01 14.82 -1.12
C THR A 47 6.03 14.91 -2.29
N MET A 48 4.90 14.22 -2.23
CA MET A 48 3.93 14.13 -3.34
C MET A 48 2.85 15.21 -3.23
N ALA A 49 2.24 15.34 -2.05
CA ALA A 49 1.08 16.20 -1.77
C ALA A 49 1.43 17.53 -1.07
N GLY A 50 2.70 17.77 -0.74
CA GLY A 50 3.11 18.92 0.06
C GLY A 50 2.78 20.25 -0.60
N HIS A 51 2.04 21.10 0.11
CA HIS A 51 1.55 22.39 -0.41
C HIS A 51 2.68 23.33 -0.87
N ALA A 52 3.82 23.34 -0.19
CA ALA A 52 4.92 24.26 -0.49
C ALA A 52 5.79 23.82 -1.68
N SER A 53 6.17 22.54 -1.74
CA SER A 53 7.19 22.05 -2.67
C SER A 53 6.96 20.64 -3.20
N GLY A 54 5.79 20.04 -2.90
CA GLY A 54 5.44 18.70 -3.34
C GLY A 54 5.26 18.59 -4.86
N VAL A 55 5.29 17.36 -5.38
CA VAL A 55 5.09 17.08 -6.81
C VAL A 55 3.79 17.69 -7.31
N SER A 56 2.69 17.53 -6.55
CA SER A 56 1.39 18.12 -6.86
C SER A 56 1.43 19.63 -7.05
N THR A 57 2.06 20.36 -6.14
CA THR A 57 2.25 21.81 -6.24
C THR A 57 3.09 22.18 -7.46
N ARG A 58 4.19 21.45 -7.72
CA ARG A 58 5.09 21.71 -8.85
C ARG A 58 4.41 21.44 -10.20
N ILE A 59 3.66 20.36 -10.35
CA ILE A 59 2.89 20.10 -11.57
C ILE A 59 1.77 21.12 -11.75
N THR A 60 1.10 21.52 -10.66
CA THR A 60 0.05 22.55 -10.72
C THR A 60 0.60 23.93 -11.09
N SER A 61 1.85 24.25 -10.74
CA SER A 61 2.50 25.50 -11.16
C SER A 61 2.76 25.53 -12.67
N LEU A 62 3.08 24.39 -13.27
CA LEU A 62 3.28 24.23 -14.71
C LEU A 62 1.95 24.14 -15.49
N CYS A 63 0.94 23.51 -14.92
CA CYS A 63 -0.39 23.39 -15.51
C CYS A 63 -1.48 23.60 -14.45
N LYS A 64 -2.03 24.81 -14.38
CA LYS A 64 -3.09 25.18 -13.42
C LYS A 64 -4.38 24.38 -13.55
N LYS A 65 -4.57 23.69 -14.69
CA LYS A 65 -5.74 22.84 -14.97
C LYS A 65 -5.55 21.40 -14.47
N ALA A 66 -4.35 21.02 -14.02
CA ALA A 66 -4.06 19.68 -13.52
C ALA A 66 -4.45 19.57 -12.04
N PHE A 67 -5.71 19.24 -11.76
CA PHE A 67 -6.20 19.17 -10.38
C PHE A 67 -5.60 17.98 -9.62
N TYR A 68 -5.08 18.25 -8.42
CA TYR A 68 -4.62 17.21 -7.52
C TYR A 68 -5.79 16.46 -6.88
N THR A 69 -5.74 15.14 -6.94
CA THR A 69 -6.64 14.22 -6.25
C THR A 69 -5.82 13.37 -5.29
N HIS A 70 -6.17 13.40 -4.01
CA HIS A 70 -5.54 12.52 -3.03
C HIS A 70 -5.95 11.07 -3.28
N CYS A 71 -5.01 10.14 -3.18
CA CYS A 71 -5.27 8.73 -3.39
C CYS A 71 -6.33 8.21 -2.40
N ASN A 72 -7.50 7.80 -2.91
CA ASN A 72 -8.58 7.26 -2.09
C ASN A 72 -8.19 5.98 -1.35
N ALA A 73 -7.35 5.14 -1.96
CA ALA A 73 -6.84 3.94 -1.30
C ALA A 73 -5.98 4.30 -0.07
N HIS A 74 -5.15 5.35 -0.17
CA HIS A 74 -4.36 5.83 0.95
C HIS A 74 -5.23 6.52 2.02
N SER A 75 -6.20 7.35 1.60
CA SER A 75 -7.18 7.96 2.51
C SER A 75 -7.94 6.93 3.32
N LEU A 76 -8.39 5.86 2.66
CA LEU A 76 -9.08 4.74 3.30
C LEU A 76 -8.17 4.00 4.28
N ASP A 77 -6.92 3.72 3.89
CA ASP A 77 -5.93 3.08 4.74
C ASP A 77 -5.69 3.90 6.03
N LEU A 78 -5.55 5.22 5.92
CA LEU A 78 -5.42 6.12 7.07
C LEU A 78 -6.66 6.09 7.98
N ALA A 79 -7.86 6.20 7.42
CA ALA A 79 -9.10 6.15 8.19
C ALA A 79 -9.25 4.83 8.95
N LEU A 80 -8.88 3.71 8.32
CA LEU A 80 -8.92 2.40 8.96
C LEU A 80 -7.86 2.26 10.04
N GLN A 81 -6.64 2.76 9.83
CA GLN A 81 -5.61 2.81 10.86
C GLN A 81 -6.10 3.57 12.10
N ASP A 82 -6.72 4.73 11.93
CA ASP A 82 -7.27 5.51 13.04
C ASP A 82 -8.40 4.77 13.77
N LEU A 83 -9.32 4.14 13.05
CA LEU A 83 -10.37 3.29 13.65
C LEU A 83 -9.79 2.11 14.45
N THR A 84 -8.69 1.51 14.01
CA THR A 84 -8.05 0.43 14.78
C THR A 84 -7.37 0.92 16.05
N ARG A 85 -6.85 2.15 16.05
CA ARG A 85 -6.22 2.73 17.24
C ARG A 85 -7.25 3.11 18.29
N THR A 86 -8.45 3.51 17.87
CA THR A 86 -9.53 3.88 18.78
C THR A 86 -10.31 2.67 19.31
N SER A 87 -10.40 1.59 18.53
CA SER A 87 -11.07 0.35 18.95
C SER A 87 -10.11 -0.65 19.58
N LEU A 88 -10.15 -0.75 20.91
CA LEU A 88 -9.29 -1.68 21.67
C LEU A 88 -9.45 -3.13 21.23
N SER A 89 -10.69 -3.60 21.01
CA SER A 89 -10.96 -4.98 20.61
C SER A 89 -10.36 -5.31 19.24
N VAL A 90 -10.48 -4.39 18.28
CA VAL A 90 -9.90 -4.56 16.94
C VAL A 90 -8.37 -4.51 17.01
N SER A 91 -7.81 -3.60 17.80
CA SER A 91 -6.35 -3.50 18.01
C SER A 91 -5.78 -4.79 18.60
N ILE A 92 -6.41 -5.34 19.65
CA ILE A 92 -6.02 -6.61 20.27
C ILE A 92 -6.06 -7.74 19.23
N ALA A 93 -7.16 -7.88 18.49
CA ALA A 93 -7.31 -8.95 17.50
C ALA A 93 -6.22 -8.89 16.41
N LEU A 94 -5.92 -7.68 15.91
CA LEU A 94 -4.88 -7.47 14.90
C LEU A 94 -3.47 -7.74 15.44
N ASN A 95 -3.17 -7.28 16.66
CA ASN A 95 -1.87 -7.52 17.29
C ASN A 95 -1.66 -9.01 17.55
N MET A 96 -2.65 -9.71 18.12
CA MET A 96 -2.60 -11.16 18.32
C MET A 96 -2.39 -11.90 17.01
N THR A 97 -3.08 -11.48 15.94
CA THR A 97 -2.90 -12.08 14.60
C THR A 97 -1.47 -11.90 14.11
N ASN A 98 -0.92 -10.70 14.24
CA ASN A 98 0.46 -10.40 13.84
C ASN A 98 1.47 -11.22 14.64
N ASP A 99 1.29 -11.34 15.96
CA ASP A 99 2.17 -12.10 16.85
C ASP A 99 2.16 -13.59 16.51
N ILE A 100 0.98 -14.16 16.27
CA ILE A 100 0.82 -15.56 15.85
C ILE A 100 1.50 -15.79 14.49
N VAL A 101 1.28 -14.89 13.52
CA VAL A 101 1.89 -15.00 12.19
C VAL A 101 3.42 -14.92 12.28
N ASN A 102 3.95 -13.97 13.05
CA ASN A 102 5.40 -13.82 13.24
C ASN A 102 5.99 -15.03 13.95
N PHE A 103 5.34 -15.50 15.02
CA PHE A 103 5.71 -16.74 15.70
C PHE A 103 5.79 -17.88 14.70
N MET A 104 4.76 -18.15 13.88
CA MET A 104 4.83 -19.24 12.91
C MET A 104 6.00 -19.07 11.93
N ARG A 105 6.23 -17.86 11.42
CA ARG A 105 7.28 -17.57 10.42
C ARG A 105 8.71 -17.62 10.96
N GLU A 106 8.91 -17.38 12.24
CA GLU A 106 10.24 -17.46 12.88
C GLU A 106 10.83 -18.88 12.88
N SER A 107 10.02 -19.93 12.62
CA SER A 107 10.55 -21.29 12.47
C SER A 107 10.11 -21.92 11.16
N PRO A 108 11.06 -22.28 10.27
CA PRO A 108 10.78 -23.07 9.08
C PRO A 108 10.06 -24.39 9.40
N LYS A 109 10.31 -24.99 10.58
CA LYS A 109 9.63 -26.21 11.02
C LYS A 109 8.14 -25.99 11.29
N ARG A 110 7.78 -24.88 11.94
CA ARG A 110 6.38 -24.52 12.21
C ARG A 110 5.62 -24.18 10.93
N LEU A 111 6.26 -23.48 9.99
CA LEU A 111 5.70 -23.22 8.67
C LEU A 111 5.44 -24.52 7.89
N ASN A 112 6.44 -25.40 7.81
CA ASN A 112 6.28 -26.68 7.11
C ASN A 112 5.20 -27.56 7.75
N LEU A 113 5.08 -27.55 9.09
CA LEU A 113 4.02 -28.27 9.78
C LEU A 113 2.64 -27.73 9.41
N LEU A 114 2.48 -26.41 9.38
CA LEU A 114 1.23 -25.78 8.96
C LEU A 114 0.89 -26.09 7.50
N ASP A 115 1.87 -26.02 6.59
CA ASP A 115 1.68 -26.36 5.18
C ASP A 115 1.30 -27.84 5.00
N THR A 116 1.86 -28.74 5.82
CA THR A 116 1.55 -30.18 5.79
C THR A 116 0.15 -30.48 6.33
N LEU A 117 -0.28 -29.79 7.39
CA LEU A 117 -1.56 -30.02 8.06
C LEU A 117 -2.75 -29.31 7.39
N SER A 118 -2.51 -28.20 6.70
CA SER A 118 -3.57 -27.39 6.08
C SER A 118 -4.09 -27.95 4.76
N GLY A 119 -3.32 -28.83 4.09
CA GLY A 119 -3.80 -29.71 3.02
C GLY A 119 -4.36 -29.03 1.76
N LEU A 120 -4.23 -27.70 1.60
CA LEU A 120 -4.94 -26.93 0.56
C LEU A 120 -4.08 -25.84 -0.09
N ASP A 121 -4.42 -25.61 -1.36
CA ASP A 121 -3.80 -24.79 -2.40
C ASP A 121 -3.22 -23.42 -1.98
N SER A 122 -2.37 -22.87 -2.86
CA SER A 122 -1.58 -21.62 -2.79
C SER A 122 -2.24 -20.34 -2.19
N TYR A 123 -3.54 -20.34 -1.88
CA TYR A 123 -4.31 -19.21 -1.37
C TYR A 123 -4.25 -18.98 0.15
N THR A 124 -3.54 -19.83 0.91
CA THR A 124 -3.61 -19.89 2.39
C THR A 124 -2.30 -19.56 3.11
N LYS A 125 -1.43 -18.73 2.52
CA LYS A 125 -0.16 -18.38 3.16
C LYS A 125 -0.35 -17.33 4.26
N LEU A 126 0.02 -17.66 5.49
CA LEU A 126 0.06 -16.70 6.60
C LEU A 126 0.97 -15.52 6.23
N THR A 127 0.35 -14.37 5.99
CA THR A 127 1.04 -13.16 5.56
C THR A 127 1.09 -12.18 6.73
N PRO A 128 2.27 -11.66 7.10
CA PRO A 128 2.39 -10.69 8.16
C PRO A 128 1.58 -9.43 7.83
N LEU A 129 1.06 -8.76 8.86
CA LEU A 129 0.31 -7.54 8.64
C LEU A 129 1.27 -6.47 8.10
N CYS A 130 0.91 -5.87 6.97
CA CYS A 130 1.65 -4.74 6.42
C CYS A 130 1.02 -3.44 6.96
N PRO A 131 1.80 -2.55 7.62
CA PRO A 131 1.26 -1.29 8.14
C PRO A 131 0.60 -0.43 7.07
N THR A 132 1.17 -0.42 5.86
CA THR A 132 0.78 0.45 4.73
C THR A 132 -0.17 -0.20 3.72
N ARG A 133 -0.59 -1.46 3.95
CA ARG A 133 -1.52 -2.18 3.05
C ARG A 133 -2.63 -2.84 3.85
N TRP A 134 -3.64 -2.06 4.23
CA TRP A 134 -4.80 -2.56 4.95
C TRP A 134 -5.51 -3.74 4.26
N THR A 135 -5.54 -3.76 2.93
CA THR A 135 -6.21 -4.83 2.14
C THR A 135 -5.70 -6.23 2.45
N VAL A 136 -4.50 -6.36 3.04
CA VAL A 136 -3.93 -7.65 3.46
C VAL A 136 -4.44 -8.10 4.83
N ARG A 137 -4.92 -7.18 5.68
CA ARG A 137 -5.28 -7.49 7.08
C ARG A 137 -6.51 -8.39 7.22
N SER A 138 -7.55 -8.15 6.42
CA SER A 138 -8.75 -9.00 6.41
C SER A 138 -8.43 -10.42 5.92
N SER A 139 -7.62 -10.54 4.87
CA SER A 139 -7.14 -11.82 4.36
C SER A 139 -6.30 -12.57 5.40
N SER A 140 -5.35 -11.89 6.07
CA SER A 140 -4.54 -12.51 7.13
C SER A 140 -5.39 -12.99 8.31
N LEU A 141 -6.38 -12.19 8.74
CA LEU A 141 -7.33 -12.60 9.78
C LEU A 141 -8.14 -13.82 9.35
N ASN A 142 -8.65 -13.84 8.12
CA ASN A 142 -9.43 -14.96 7.60
C ASN A 142 -8.60 -16.24 7.50
N VAL A 143 -7.35 -16.14 7.03
CA VAL A 143 -6.42 -17.29 6.98
C VAL A 143 -6.13 -17.81 8.38
N LEU A 144 -5.93 -16.93 9.37
CA LEU A 144 -5.75 -17.35 10.75
C LEU A 144 -7.01 -18.04 11.30
N LEU A 145 -8.21 -17.51 11.04
CA LEU A 145 -9.46 -18.09 11.50
C LEU A 145 -9.70 -19.49 10.92
N ILE A 146 -9.44 -19.67 9.62
CA ILE A 146 -9.54 -20.99 8.95
C ILE A 146 -8.57 -21.99 9.58
N ASN A 147 -7.34 -21.56 9.87
CA ASN A 147 -6.31 -22.43 10.44
C ASN A 147 -6.29 -22.43 11.98
N TYR A 148 -7.24 -21.78 12.64
CA TYR A 148 -7.18 -21.53 14.08
C TYR A 148 -7.14 -22.84 14.89
N SER A 149 -7.85 -23.87 14.44
CA SER A 149 -7.84 -25.20 15.04
C SER A 149 -6.46 -25.90 14.98
N LEU A 150 -5.68 -25.63 13.93
CA LEU A 150 -4.32 -26.18 13.74
C LEU A 150 -3.28 -25.37 14.51
N VAL A 151 -3.47 -24.05 14.58
CA VAL A 151 -2.58 -23.12 15.29
C VAL A 151 -2.77 -23.19 16.80
N LYS A 152 -3.99 -23.46 17.27
CA LYS A 152 -4.31 -23.76 18.66
C LYS A 152 -3.78 -25.17 19.01
N MET A 153 -2.46 -25.30 19.10
CA MET A 153 -1.84 -26.51 19.61
C MET A 153 -2.37 -26.79 21.01
N ARG A 154 -2.66 -28.08 21.24
CA ARG A 154 -3.24 -28.65 22.46
C ARG A 154 -2.28 -28.53 23.64
#